data_AF-A0A965UHD8-F1
#
_entry.id   AF-A0A965UHD8-F1
#
_cell.length_a   1.000
_cell.length_b   1.000
_cell.length_c   1.000
_cell.angle_alpha   90.00
_cell.angle_beta   90.00
_cell.angle_gamma   90.00
#
_symmetry.space_group_name_H-M   'P 1'
#
loop_
_entity.id
_entity.type
_entity.pdbx_description
1 polymer ?
#
loop_
_entity_poly.entity_id
_entity_poly.type
_entity_poly.pdbx_seq_one_letter_code
_entity_poly.pdbx_strand_id
1 'polypeptide(L)' 'MSDEARRRYNRETGSNLKPPVTGRVKPGSKDAGRRRSFCARMSGVKGPTSKGGKLTPKGAALKRWKC' A
#
# COMPACT_ATOMS: atom_id res chain seq x y z
N MET A 1 1.97 -3.93 7.84
CA MET A 1 2.29 -5.37 7.94
C MET A 1 3.80 -5.48 7.79
N SER A 2 4.47 -6.19 8.69
CA SER A 2 5.89 -6.53 8.53
C SER A 2 6.04 -7.54 7.39
N ASP A 3 7.25 -7.67 6.84
CA ASP A 3 7.51 -8.67 5.81
C ASP A 3 7.30 -10.10 6.32
N GLU A 4 7.59 -10.36 7.59
CA GLU A 4 7.34 -11.64 8.23
C GLU A 4 5.84 -11.97 8.29
N ALA A 5 5.02 -11.04 8.78
CA ALA A 5 3.57 -11.23 8.82
C ALA A 5 2.97 -11.45 7.43
N ARG A 6 3.50 -10.76 6.40
CA ARG A 6 3.10 -10.97 4.99
C ARG A 6 3.47 -12.37 4.50
N ARG A 7 4.69 -12.83 4.77
CA ARG A 7 5.16 -14.16 4.36
C ARG A 7 4.35 -15.26 5.05
N ARG A 8 4.09 -15.10 6.35
CA ARG A 8 3.23 -16.02 7.12
C ARG A 8 1.83 -16.09 6.51
N TYR A 9 1.19 -14.94 6.30
CA TYR A 9 -0.13 -14.89 5.70
C TYR A 9 -0.18 -15.55 4.31
N ASN A 10 0.79 -15.27 3.44
CA ASN A 10 0.88 -15.89 2.12
C ASN A 10 1.05 -17.42 2.22
N ARG A 11 1.83 -17.91 3.20
CA ARG A 11 2.03 -19.35 3.44
C ARG A 11 0.76 -20.03 3.95
N GLU A 12 0.07 -19.42 4.90
CA GLU A 12 -1.14 -19.96 5.53
C GLU A 12 -2.34 -19.97 4.57
N THR A 13 -2.47 -18.93 3.74
CA THR A 13 -3.66 -18.74 2.88
C THR A 13 -3.42 -19.07 1.41
N GLY A 14 -2.18 -19.38 1.01
CA GLY A 14 -1.80 -19.51 -0.40
C GLY A 14 -1.87 -18.20 -1.20
N SER A 15 -2.03 -17.06 -0.53
CA SER A 15 -2.14 -15.77 -1.19
C SER A 15 -0.79 -15.23 -1.69
N ASN A 16 -0.85 -14.25 -2.60
CA ASN A 16 0.34 -13.63 -3.20
C ASN A 16 0.43 -12.14 -2.88
N LEU A 17 0.32 -11.77 -1.60
CA LEU A 17 0.41 -10.38 -1.19
C LEU A 17 1.81 -9.81 -1.50
N LYS A 18 1.81 -8.70 -2.24
CA LYS A 18 3.02 -7.95 -2.58
C LYS A 18 3.29 -6.86 -1.55
N PRO A 19 4.57 -6.56 -1.25
CA PRO A 19 4.91 -5.47 -0.36
C PRO A 19 4.55 -4.11 -0.99
N PRO A 20 4.35 -3.06 -0.17
CA PRO A 20 4.22 -1.70 -0.67
C PRO A 20 5.46 -1.28 -1.44
N VAL A 21 5.23 -0.54 -2.52
CA VAL A 21 6.32 0.04 -3.31
C VAL A 21 6.90 1.21 -2.53
N THR A 22 8.04 0.98 -1.87
CA THR A 22 8.77 2.01 -1.12
C THR A 22 9.96 2.50 -1.95
N GLY A 23 10.26 3.80 -1.88
CA GLY A 23 11.43 4.39 -2.58
C GLY A 23 11.14 5.10 -3.91
N ARG A 24 12.22 5.43 -4.64
CA ARG A 24 12.15 5.98 -5.99
C ARG A 24 12.10 4.82 -6.98
N VAL A 25 10.95 4.64 -7.63
CA VAL A 25 10.77 3.63 -8.68
C VAL A 25 11.22 4.16 -10.03
N LYS A 26 11.85 3.30 -10.84
CA LYS A 26 12.15 3.63 -12.23
C LYS A 26 10.84 3.86 -13.00
N PRO A 27 10.67 4.98 -13.72
CA PRO A 27 9.52 5.20 -14.59
C PRO A 27 9.35 4.03 -15.57
N GLY A 28 8.10 3.65 -15.83
CA GLY A 28 7.77 2.51 -16.72
C GLY A 28 8.01 1.11 -16.15
N SER A 29 8.59 0.99 -14.94
CA SER A 29 8.74 -0.32 -14.29
C SER A 29 7.40 -0.89 -13.82
N LYS A 30 7.34 -2.23 -13.64
CA LYS A 30 6.19 -2.92 -13.05
C LYS A 30 5.83 -2.35 -11.67
N ASP A 31 6.83 -1.92 -10.89
CA ASP A 31 6.62 -1.31 -9.58
C ASP A 31 5.97 0.07 -9.68
N ALA A 32 6.37 0.88 -10.65
CA ALA A 32 5.70 2.15 -10.94
C ALA A 32 4.23 1.93 -11.36
N GLY A 33 3.97 0.90 -12.17
CA GLY A 33 2.61 0.49 -12.52
C GLY A 33 1.78 0.10 -11.30
N ARG A 34 2.29 -0.77 -10.42
CA ARG A 34 1.59 -1.16 -9.18
C ARG A 34 1.31 0.03 -8.27
N ARG A 35 2.28 0.93 -8.08
CA ARG A 35 2.08 2.15 -7.27
C ARG A 35 0.98 3.01 -7.87
N ARG A 36 1.00 3.27 -9.18
CA ARG A 36 -0.04 4.04 -9.88
C ARG A 36 -1.42 3.42 -9.69
N SER A 37 -1.55 2.11 -9.90
CA SER A 37 -2.82 1.39 -9.72
C SER A 37 -3.31 1.43 -8.27
N PHE A 38 -2.41 1.23 -7.30
CA PHE A 38 -2.78 1.31 -5.88
C PHE A 38 -3.26 2.70 -5.49
N CYS A 39 -2.51 3.75 -5.86
CA CYS A 39 -2.86 5.13 -5.54
C CYS A 39 -4.23 5.49 -6.13
N ALA A 40 -4.48 5.17 -7.41
CA ALA A 40 -5.76 5.47 -8.07
C ALA A 40 -6.95 4.79 -7.37
N ARG A 41 -6.81 3.53 -6.95
CA ARG A 41 -7.88 2.81 -6.26
C ARG A 41 -8.12 3.34 -4.85
N MET A 42 -7.05 3.57 -4.09
CA MET A 42 -7.16 3.95 -2.67
C MET A 42 -7.47 5.43 -2.45
N SER A 43 -7.05 6.33 -3.35
CA SER A 43 -7.41 7.74 -3.27
C SER A 43 -8.90 7.98 -3.47
N GLY A 44 -9.55 7.17 -4.32
CA GLY A 44 -11.00 7.24 -4.59
C GLY A 44 -11.90 6.66 -3.50
N VAL A 45 -11.35 5.93 -2.53
CA VAL A 45 -12.13 5.38 -1.41
C VAL A 45 -12.69 6.54 -0.57
N LYS A 46 -14.00 6.58 -0.32
CA LYS A 46 -14.58 7.63 0.53
C LYS A 46 -14.09 7.50 1.98
N GLY A 47 -13.90 8.63 2.66
CA GLY A 47 -13.55 8.68 4.08
C GLY A 47 -12.25 9.41 4.39
N PRO A 48 -12.09 9.86 5.65
CA PRO A 48 -10.99 10.73 6.06
C PRO A 48 -9.64 10.00 6.07
N THR A 49 -8.58 10.71 5.69
CA THR A 49 -7.19 10.23 5.79
C THR A 49 -6.57 10.55 7.15
N SER A 50 -7.12 11.52 7.88
CA SER A 50 -6.75 11.84 9.25
C SER A 50 -7.99 12.09 10.12
N LYS A 51 -7.90 11.71 11.39
CA LYS A 51 -8.92 11.98 12.42
C LYS A 51 -8.20 12.34 13.70
N GLY A 52 -8.49 13.51 14.28
CA GLY A 52 -7.90 13.97 15.54
C GLY A 52 -6.36 14.01 15.52
N GLY A 53 -5.77 14.48 14.43
CA GLY A 53 -4.30 14.56 14.27
C GLY A 53 -3.59 13.24 14.00
N LYS A 54 -4.29 12.10 14.05
CA LYS A 54 -3.73 10.78 13.72
C LYS A 54 -4.15 10.37 12.31
N LEU A 55 -3.27 9.63 11.62
CA LEU A 55 -3.63 9.04 10.33
C LEU A 55 -4.61 7.89 10.55
N THR A 56 -5.67 7.86 9.75
CA THR A 56 -6.56 6.70 9.69
C THR A 56 -5.82 5.53 9.02
N PRO A 57 -6.34 4.28 9.10
CA PRO A 57 -5.76 3.16 8.36
C PRO A 57 -5.62 3.47 6.86
N LYS A 58 -6.58 4.20 6.27
CA LYS A 58 -6.51 4.71 4.89
C LYS A 58 -5.34 5.67 4.70
N GLY A 59 -5.22 6.71 5.54
CA GLY A 59 -4.14 7.68 5.42
C GLY A 59 -2.75 7.05 5.63
N ALA A 60 -2.64 6.12 6.57
CA ALA A 60 -1.41 5.38 6.81
C ALA A 60 -1.04 4.48 5.60
N ALA A 61 -2.02 3.87 4.95
CA ALA A 61 -1.80 3.08 3.74
C ALA A 61 -1.31 3.94 2.57
N LEU A 62 -1.99 5.06 2.28
CA LEU A 62 -1.59 6.00 1.23
C LEU A 62 -0.16 6.50 1.45
N LYS A 63 0.15 6.97 2.66
CA LYS A 63 1.49 7.45 3.04
C LYS A 63 2.58 6.40 2.82
N ARG A 64 2.33 5.13 3.17
CA ARG A 64 3.30 4.02 2.99
C ARG A 64 3.59 3.73 1.51
N TRP A 65 2.60 3.86 0.65
CA TRP A 65 2.74 3.67 -0.80
C TRP A 65 3.22 4.92 -1.53
N LYS A 66 3.48 6.01 -0.80
CA LYS A 66 3.81 7.33 -1.35
C LYS A 66 2.75 7.80 -2.35
N CYS A 67 1.50 7.53 -2.02
CA CYS A 67 0.36 8.27 -2.52
C CYS A 67 0.11 9.42 -1.50
#